data_AF-A0A1X7SJK9-F1
#
_entry.id   AF-A0A1X7SJK9-F1
#
_cell.length_a   1.000
_cell.length_b   1.000
_cell.length_c   1.000
_cell.angle_alpha   90.00
_cell.angle_beta   90.00
_cell.angle_gamma   90.00
#
_symmetry.space_group_name_H-M   'P 1'
#
loop_
_entity.id
_entity.type
_entity.pdbx_description
1 polymer ?
#
loop_
_entity_poly.entity_id
_entity_poly.type
_entity_poly.pdbx_seq_one_letter_code
_entity_poly.pdbx_strand_id
1 'polypeptide(L)'
;MVTQFHLTPQQVQEIFISETTPGNFQTQVILRLCRRETSCDQEDYCPTECRLSINKKSCVIPGYNYSLSGRPDYKYLMKPINITSFVHTSAPQANTVTVSWRDSHNDPQGYCMTIQLARSLSPSDLLQTLKGKGVKSPEISRALVKEKLTVETDSEISATSLRVSLICPLGKVKMSYPCRSVSCNHLQCFEAATYLQLNEKYKINIQY
;
A
#
# COMPACT_ATOMS: atom_id res chain seq x y z
N MET A 1 24.36 -4.63 -2.69
CA MET A 1 24.21 -3.17 -2.85
C MET A 1 24.53 -2.47 -1.54
N VAL A 2 25.35 -1.41 -1.57
CA VAL A 2 25.64 -0.57 -0.39
C VAL A 2 25.42 0.88 -0.78
N THR A 3 24.76 1.66 0.08
CA THR A 3 24.61 3.11 -0.11
C THR A 3 24.70 3.83 1.23
N GLN A 4 24.91 5.14 1.17
CA GLN A 4 24.95 6.02 2.34
C GLN A 4 24.05 7.23 2.14
N PHE A 5 23.45 7.70 3.23
CA PHE A 5 22.67 8.95 3.24
C PHE A 5 22.86 9.70 4.55
N HIS A 6 22.53 11.00 4.53
CA HIS A 6 22.50 11.85 5.70
C HIS A 6 21.11 12.44 5.87
N LEU A 7 20.68 12.60 7.11
CA LEU A 7 19.50 13.39 7.43
C LEU A 7 19.94 14.83 7.64
N THR A 8 19.22 15.77 7.05
CA THR A 8 19.40 17.18 7.36
C THR A 8 18.90 17.47 8.79
N PRO A 9 19.38 18.54 9.46
CA PRO A 9 18.86 18.92 10.77
C PRO A 9 17.34 19.10 10.80
N GLN A 10 16.76 19.63 9.72
CA GLN A 10 15.31 19.77 9.57
C GLN A 10 14.60 18.41 9.55
N GLN A 11 15.10 17.44 8.77
CA GLN A 11 14.49 16.11 8.71
C GLN A 11 14.58 15.37 10.05
N VAL A 12 15.69 15.54 10.79
CA VAL A 12 15.82 15.00 12.15
C VAL A 12 14.76 15.61 13.08
N GLN A 13 14.59 16.93 13.02
CA GLN A 13 13.56 17.62 13.80
C GLN A 13 12.16 17.15 13.41
N GLU A 14 11.85 17.01 12.12
CA GLU A 14 10.56 16.51 11.62
C GLU A 14 10.24 15.10 12.12
N ILE A 15 11.24 14.20 12.18
CA ILE A 15 11.05 12.87 12.77
C ILE A 15 10.75 13.01 14.27
N PHE A 16 11.57 13.76 15.00
CA PHE A 16 11.47 13.88 16.46
C PHE A 16 10.11 14.46 16.91
N ILE A 17 9.65 15.55 16.30
CA ILE A 17 8.38 16.18 16.66
C ILE A 17 7.15 15.35 16.25
N SER A 18 7.34 14.34 15.39
CA SER A 18 6.27 13.48 14.90
C SER A 18 5.98 12.28 15.80
N GLU A 19 6.63 12.18 16.96
CA GLU A 19 6.41 11.12 17.93
C GLU A 19 4.98 11.20 18.50
N THR A 20 4.13 10.24 18.14
CA THR A 20 2.75 10.19 18.64
C THR A 20 2.65 9.44 19.96
N THR A 21 3.46 8.39 20.10
CA THR A 21 3.63 7.59 21.33
C THR A 21 5.09 7.17 21.41
N PRO A 22 5.64 6.86 22.60
CA PRO A 22 7.04 6.48 22.75
C PRO A 22 7.47 5.42 21.72
N GLY A 23 8.42 5.78 20.85
CA GLY A 23 8.96 4.92 19.80
C GLY A 23 8.12 4.79 18.52
N ASN A 24 7.00 5.50 18.41
CA ASN A 24 6.14 5.52 17.22
C ASN A 24 6.09 6.93 16.63
N PHE A 25 6.68 7.06 15.44
CA PHE A 25 6.82 8.32 14.73
C PHE A 25 5.88 8.35 13.53
N GLN A 26 5.13 9.45 13.36
CA GLN A 26 4.32 9.66 12.17
C GLN A 26 5.20 9.89 10.93
N THR A 27 6.31 10.62 11.09
CA THR A 27 7.32 10.83 10.05
C THR A 27 8.39 9.75 10.18
N GLN A 28 8.60 8.99 9.11
CA GLN A 28 9.40 7.76 9.10
C GLN A 28 10.39 7.76 7.95
N VAL A 29 11.56 7.17 8.17
CA VAL A 29 12.50 6.82 7.10
C VAL A 29 12.09 5.45 6.56
N ILE A 30 11.66 5.43 5.30
CA ILE A 30 11.15 4.26 4.61
C ILE A 30 12.13 3.84 3.52
N LEU A 31 12.42 2.54 3.48
CA LEU A 31 13.19 1.89 2.43
C LEU A 31 12.26 1.04 1.57
N ARG A 32 12.38 1.18 0.25
CA ARG A 32 11.65 0.38 -0.75
C ARG A 32 12.64 -0.28 -1.69
N LEU A 33 12.32 -1.51 -2.07
CA LEU A 33 13.06 -2.29 -3.05
C LEU A 33 12.11 -2.64 -4.18
N CYS A 34 12.59 -2.62 -5.41
CA CYS A 34 11.81 -3.02 -6.57
C CYS A 34 12.71 -3.61 -7.66
N ARG A 35 12.10 -4.16 -8.72
CA ARG A 35 12.84 -4.56 -9.92
C ARG A 35 13.35 -3.32 -10.65
N ARG A 36 14.51 -3.43 -11.31
CA ARG A 36 15.03 -2.39 -12.19
C ARG A 36 14.40 -2.49 -13.58
N GLU A 37 13.08 -2.44 -13.61
CA GLU A 37 12.28 -2.35 -14.83
C GLU A 37 11.80 -0.90 -15.00
N THR A 38 11.87 -0.38 -16.22
CA THR A 38 11.58 1.03 -16.52
C THR A 38 10.38 1.21 -17.47
N SER A 39 9.72 0.11 -17.84
CA SER A 39 8.55 0.09 -18.72
C SER A 39 7.28 0.62 -18.03
N CYS A 40 7.22 0.55 -16.69
CA CYS A 40 6.09 0.96 -15.87
C CYS A 40 6.50 1.29 -14.43
N ASP A 41 5.56 1.84 -13.67
CA ASP A 41 5.71 2.01 -12.21
C ASP A 41 5.88 0.64 -11.52
N GLN A 42 6.83 0.58 -10.60
CA GLN A 42 7.22 -0.67 -9.96
C GLN A 42 6.55 -0.82 -8.58
N GLU A 43 5.99 -2.00 -8.33
CA GLU A 43 5.57 -2.40 -6.99
C GLU A 43 6.78 -2.79 -6.11
N ASP A 44 6.57 -2.82 -4.79
CA ASP A 44 7.59 -3.28 -3.86
C ASP A 44 7.94 -4.76 -4.13
N TYR A 45 9.23 -5.07 -4.22
CA TYR A 45 9.75 -6.40 -4.50
C TYR A 45 11.09 -6.61 -3.77
N CYS A 46 11.21 -7.68 -2.97
CA CYS A 46 12.51 -8.14 -2.47
C CYS A 46 13.03 -9.29 -3.34
N PRO A 47 14.31 -9.27 -3.70
CA PRO A 47 15.01 -10.43 -4.26
C PRO A 47 14.96 -11.68 -3.38
N THR A 48 15.29 -12.84 -3.95
CA THR A 48 15.46 -14.10 -3.18
C THR A 48 16.61 -14.00 -2.17
N GLU A 49 16.39 -14.54 -0.97
CA GLU A 49 17.29 -14.44 0.19
C GLU A 49 17.76 -13.01 0.52
N CYS A 50 16.86 -12.04 0.33
CA CYS A 50 17.04 -10.63 0.69
C CYS A 50 17.45 -10.46 2.17
N ARG A 51 18.64 -9.90 2.44
CA ARG A 51 19.07 -9.48 3.79
C ARG A 51 19.35 -8.00 3.79
N LEU A 52 18.83 -7.32 4.80
CA LEU A 52 18.95 -5.88 5.00
C LEU A 52 19.72 -5.61 6.29
N SER A 53 20.66 -4.67 6.24
CA SER A 53 21.28 -4.11 7.43
C SER A 53 21.43 -2.60 7.32
N ILE A 54 21.17 -1.92 8.44
CA ILE A 54 21.25 -0.48 8.57
C ILE A 54 22.25 -0.20 9.68
N ASN A 55 23.30 0.56 9.39
CA ASN A 55 24.37 0.86 10.36
C ASN A 55 24.95 -0.40 11.03
N LYS A 56 25.21 -1.44 10.22
CA LYS A 56 25.69 -2.77 10.64
C LYS A 56 24.72 -3.58 11.51
N LYS A 57 23.53 -3.06 11.82
CA LYS A 57 22.46 -3.78 12.52
C LYS A 57 21.56 -4.49 11.51
N SER A 58 21.33 -5.78 11.71
CA SER A 58 20.41 -6.55 10.88
C SER A 58 18.97 -6.05 11.06
N CYS A 59 18.26 -5.88 9.95
CA CYS A 59 16.87 -5.42 9.92
C CYS A 59 15.98 -6.52 9.33
N VAL A 60 14.90 -6.85 10.04
CA VAL A 60 13.92 -7.83 9.55
C VAL A 60 13.02 -7.17 8.53
N ILE A 61 12.85 -7.81 7.38
CA ILE A 61 11.98 -7.33 6.31
C ILE A 61 10.55 -7.79 6.59
N PRO A 62 9.59 -6.88 6.86
CA PRO A 62 8.24 -7.27 7.26
C PRO A 62 7.53 -8.14 6.22
N GLY A 63 6.98 -9.27 6.65
CA GLY A 63 6.26 -10.20 5.76
C GLY A 63 7.16 -11.06 4.87
N TYR A 64 8.48 -10.88 4.93
CA TYR A 64 9.42 -11.71 4.19
C TYR A 64 9.69 -13.01 4.95
N ASN A 65 9.23 -14.14 4.41
CA ASN A 65 9.54 -15.45 4.97
C ASN A 65 10.77 -16.05 4.26
N TYR A 66 11.90 -16.03 4.97
CA TYR A 66 13.16 -16.57 4.49
C TYR A 66 13.10 -18.05 4.09
N SER A 67 12.20 -18.86 4.66
CA SER A 67 12.11 -20.29 4.34
C SER A 67 11.30 -20.59 3.08
N LEU A 68 10.58 -19.60 2.55
CA LEU A 68 9.68 -19.73 1.40
C LEU A 68 10.12 -18.87 0.21
N SER A 69 11.20 -18.08 0.36
CA SER A 69 11.72 -17.25 -0.73
C SER A 69 12.19 -18.11 -1.91
N GLY A 70 11.63 -17.87 -3.10
CA GLY A 70 11.92 -18.64 -4.31
C GLY A 70 10.81 -19.59 -4.77
N ARG A 71 9.70 -19.70 -4.02
CA ARG A 71 8.50 -20.42 -4.46
C ARG A 71 7.65 -19.56 -5.40
N PRO A 72 7.35 -20.00 -6.64
CA PRO A 72 6.63 -19.21 -7.64
C PRO A 72 5.15 -18.96 -7.30
N ASP A 73 4.56 -19.77 -6.42
CA ASP A 73 3.16 -19.73 -5.98
C ASP A 73 2.91 -18.73 -4.83
N TYR A 74 3.95 -18.24 -4.16
CA TYR A 74 3.81 -17.25 -3.08
C TYR A 74 4.11 -15.83 -3.56
N LYS A 75 3.05 -15.09 -3.93
CA LYS A 75 3.13 -13.63 -4.11
C LYS A 75 3.11 -12.95 -2.75
N TYR A 76 4.29 -12.66 -2.20
CA TYR A 76 4.41 -11.82 -1.02
C TYR A 76 3.92 -10.41 -1.34
N LEU A 77 2.97 -9.91 -0.55
CA LEU A 77 2.68 -8.48 -0.52
C LEU A 77 3.81 -7.80 0.25
N MET A 78 4.89 -7.52 -0.47
CA MET A 78 6.00 -6.74 0.06
C MET A 78 5.49 -5.40 0.54
N LYS A 79 6.02 -4.97 1.69
CA LYS A 79 5.65 -3.69 2.31
C LYS A 79 6.88 -2.78 2.32
N PRO A 80 6.67 -1.46 2.24
CA PRO A 80 7.74 -0.51 2.53
C PRO A 80 8.33 -0.80 3.92
N ILE A 81 9.65 -0.78 4.01
CA ILE A 81 10.40 -1.19 5.21
C ILE A 81 10.68 0.07 6.03
N ASN A 82 10.09 0.15 7.23
CA ASN A 82 10.38 1.23 8.16
C ASN A 82 11.75 0.99 8.81
N ILE A 83 12.72 1.86 8.53
CA ILE A 83 14.08 1.79 9.07
C ILE A 83 14.37 2.88 10.11
N THR A 84 13.36 3.66 10.52
CA THR A 84 13.50 4.84 11.39
C THR A 84 14.23 4.54 12.70
N SER A 85 13.98 3.38 13.33
CA SER A 85 14.64 3.00 14.59
C SER A 85 16.11 2.58 14.42
N PHE A 86 16.59 2.40 13.20
CA PHE A 86 17.96 2.00 12.90
C PHE A 86 18.84 3.14 12.40
N VAL A 87 18.25 4.29 12.04
CA VAL A 87 19.00 5.43 11.52
C VAL A 87 19.61 6.25 12.65
N HIS A 88 20.83 6.72 12.45
CA HIS A 88 21.44 7.78 13.25
C HIS A 88 20.69 9.08 12.96
N THR A 89 20.14 9.67 14.02
CA THR A 89 19.49 10.98 14.01
C THR A 89 20.45 12.09 14.48
N SER A 90 21.66 11.75 14.93
CA SER A 90 22.70 12.70 15.31
C SER A 90 23.58 13.10 14.12
N ALA A 91 23.67 14.40 13.84
CA ALA A 91 24.66 14.93 12.91
C ALA A 91 26.07 14.86 13.55
N PRO A 92 27.15 14.59 12.77
CA PRO A 92 27.23 14.45 11.32
C PRO A 92 27.33 12.98 10.86
N GLN A 93 26.70 12.02 11.56
CA GLN A 93 26.92 10.61 11.25
C GLN A 93 26.17 10.17 10.00
N ALA A 94 26.89 9.58 9.04
CA ALA A 94 26.31 8.93 7.88
C ALA A 94 25.50 7.70 8.29
N ASN A 95 24.37 7.48 7.61
CA ASN A 95 23.59 6.26 7.68
C ASN A 95 24.00 5.34 6.54
N THR A 96 24.50 4.14 6.85
CA THR A 96 24.89 3.14 5.84
C THR A 96 23.83 2.06 5.72
N VAL A 97 23.37 1.82 4.49
CA VAL A 97 22.39 0.80 4.15
C VAL A 97 23.06 -0.26 3.29
N THR A 98 23.00 -1.51 3.73
CA THR A 98 23.56 -2.66 3.02
C THR A 98 22.46 -3.67 2.76
N VAL A 99 22.25 -3.98 1.48
CA VAL A 99 21.32 -5.01 0.99
C VAL A 99 22.11 -6.08 0.27
N SER A 100 21.91 -7.33 0.64
CA SER A 100 22.46 -8.50 -0.05
C SER A 100 21.34 -9.45 -0.41
N TRP A 101 21.48 -10.16 -1.53
CA TRP A 101 20.53 -11.15 -1.98
C TRP A 101 21.25 -12.28 -2.70
N ARG A 102 20.58 -13.42 -2.89
CA ARG A 102 21.07 -14.48 -3.75
C ARG A 102 20.84 -14.08 -5.20
N ASP A 103 21.90 -14.11 -6.00
CA ASP A 103 21.78 -13.91 -7.44
C ASP A 103 20.96 -15.03 -8.06
N SER A 104 20.02 -14.68 -8.92
CA SER A 104 19.19 -15.65 -9.62
C SER A 104 19.36 -15.41 -11.11
N HIS A 105 19.79 -16.43 -11.85
CA HIS A 105 19.89 -16.37 -13.32
C HIS A 105 18.56 -15.99 -14.00
N ASN A 106 17.44 -16.02 -13.27
CA ASN A 106 16.10 -15.73 -13.75
C ASN A 106 15.69 -14.24 -13.66
N ASP A 107 16.50 -13.35 -13.06
CA ASP A 107 16.19 -11.90 -13.00
C ASP A 107 17.36 -11.05 -13.55
N PRO A 108 17.49 -10.96 -14.89
CA PRO A 108 18.63 -10.29 -15.53
C PRO A 108 18.58 -8.77 -15.41
N GLN A 109 17.44 -8.18 -15.05
CA GLN A 109 17.29 -6.72 -15.00
C GLN A 109 17.87 -6.13 -13.71
N GLY A 110 18.04 -6.91 -12.65
CA GLY A 110 18.56 -6.44 -11.37
C GLY A 110 17.53 -5.62 -10.59
N TYR A 111 17.98 -4.96 -9.52
CA TYR A 111 17.09 -4.35 -8.53
C TYR A 111 17.43 -2.89 -8.24
N CYS A 112 16.42 -2.14 -7.82
CA CYS A 112 16.52 -0.76 -7.37
C CYS A 112 16.17 -0.64 -5.89
N MET A 113 16.76 0.35 -5.23
CA MET A 113 16.45 0.71 -3.86
C MET A 113 16.24 2.21 -3.76
N THR A 114 15.20 2.62 -3.04
CA THR A 114 14.94 4.02 -2.71
C THR A 114 14.78 4.19 -1.20
N ILE A 115 15.33 5.28 -0.67
CA ILE A 115 15.21 5.68 0.74
C ILE A 115 14.51 7.04 0.75
N GLN A 116 13.43 7.14 1.50
CA GLN A 116 12.57 8.33 1.51
C GLN A 116 12.14 8.67 2.93
N LEU A 117 11.97 9.97 3.19
CA LEU A 117 11.26 10.45 4.37
C LEU A 117 9.76 10.53 4.02
N ALA A 118 8.92 9.84 4.77
CA ALA A 118 7.50 9.75 4.50
C ALA A 118 6.67 10.00 5.76
N ARG A 119 5.52 10.64 5.60
CA ARG A 119 4.53 10.83 6.68
C ARG A 119 3.44 9.77 6.58
N SER A 120 3.25 9.00 7.64
CA SER A 120 2.15 8.06 7.76
C SER A 120 0.82 8.82 7.91
N LEU A 121 -0.20 8.39 7.16
CA LEU A 121 -1.53 8.96 7.18
C LEU A 121 -2.49 8.01 7.89
N SER A 122 -3.31 8.55 8.77
CA SER A 122 -4.38 7.80 9.45
C SER A 122 -5.56 7.54 8.49
N PRO A 123 -6.44 6.56 8.80
CA PRO A 123 -7.69 6.38 8.07
C PRO A 123 -8.55 7.64 8.00
N SER A 124 -8.53 8.47 9.05
CA SER A 124 -9.19 9.77 9.08
C SER A 124 -8.62 10.75 8.06
N ASP A 125 -7.29 10.85 7.96
CA ASP A 125 -6.61 11.72 6.99
C ASP A 125 -6.95 11.29 5.55
N LEU A 126 -6.93 9.98 5.29
CA LEU A 126 -7.28 9.41 3.99
C LEU A 126 -8.76 9.62 3.65
N LEU A 127 -9.65 9.49 4.64
CA LEU A 127 -11.08 9.75 4.45
C LEU A 127 -11.35 11.22 4.12
N GLN A 128 -10.66 12.15 4.79
CA GLN A 128 -10.75 13.57 4.48
C GLN A 128 -10.24 13.86 3.07
N THR A 129 -9.11 13.26 2.68
CA THR A 129 -8.58 13.35 1.32
C THR A 129 -9.57 12.80 0.29
N LEU A 130 -10.20 11.66 0.58
CA LEU A 130 -11.22 11.06 -0.29
C LEU A 130 -12.44 11.98 -0.45
N LYS A 131 -12.92 12.59 0.64
CA LYS A 131 -14.01 13.57 0.59
C LYS A 131 -13.64 14.79 -0.25
N GLY A 132 -12.39 15.26 -0.14
CA GLY A 132 -11.85 16.38 -0.92
C GLY A 132 -11.83 16.12 -2.43
N LYS A 133 -11.77 14.86 -2.88
CA LYS A 133 -11.88 14.50 -4.31
C LYS A 133 -13.30 14.67 -4.87
N GLY A 134 -14.29 14.87 -3.99
CA GLY A 134 -15.69 15.05 -4.36
C GLY A 134 -16.46 13.74 -4.61
N VAL A 135 -17.75 13.90 -4.88
CA VAL A 135 -18.68 12.80 -5.13
C VAL A 135 -18.82 12.56 -6.64
N LYS A 136 -18.89 11.29 -7.04
CA LYS A 136 -19.15 10.93 -8.44
C LYS A 136 -20.58 11.30 -8.84
N SER A 137 -20.72 11.76 -10.08
CA SER A 137 -22.02 12.09 -10.67
C SER A 137 -23.00 10.88 -10.56
N PRO A 138 -24.24 11.09 -10.10
CA PRO A 138 -25.26 10.03 -10.04
C PRO A 138 -25.52 9.37 -11.39
N GLU A 139 -25.29 10.09 -12.49
CA GLU A 139 -25.46 9.63 -13.87
C GLU A 139 -24.58 8.41 -14.18
N ILE A 140 -23.37 8.32 -13.61
CA ILE A 140 -22.50 7.14 -13.75
C ILE A 140 -23.19 5.90 -13.19
N SER A 141 -23.77 5.99 -11.99
CA SER A 141 -24.49 4.88 -11.38
C SER A 141 -25.78 4.56 -12.13
N ARG A 142 -26.50 5.57 -12.62
CA ARG A 142 -27.70 5.36 -13.45
C ARG A 142 -27.36 4.66 -14.77
N ALA A 143 -26.24 5.01 -15.41
CA ALA A 143 -25.77 4.35 -16.62
C ALA A 143 -25.46 2.87 -16.36
N LEU A 144 -24.74 2.56 -15.28
CA LEU A 144 -24.46 1.17 -14.90
C LEU A 144 -25.72 0.36 -14.55
N VAL A 145 -26.73 0.99 -13.94
CA VAL A 145 -28.04 0.36 -13.70
C VAL A 145 -28.71 0.03 -15.03
N LYS A 146 -28.74 0.98 -15.98
CA LYS A 146 -29.32 0.77 -17.31
C LYS A 146 -28.60 -0.34 -18.08
N GLU A 147 -27.28 -0.31 -18.09
CA GLU A 147 -26.44 -1.34 -18.72
C GLU A 147 -26.78 -2.73 -18.19
N LYS A 148 -26.85 -2.90 -16.86
CA LYS A 148 -27.19 -4.18 -16.23
C LYS A 148 -28.63 -4.64 -16.43
N LEU A 149 -29.55 -3.73 -16.71
CA LEU A 149 -30.95 -4.02 -16.99
C LEU A 149 -31.25 -4.08 -18.50
N THR A 150 -30.23 -3.87 -19.34
CA THR A 150 -30.42 -3.96 -20.79
C THR A 150 -30.58 -5.43 -21.13
N VAL A 151 -31.70 -5.75 -21.78
CA VAL A 151 -32.01 -7.09 -22.27
C VAL A 151 -31.14 -7.33 -23.51
N GLU A 152 -30.25 -8.32 -23.43
CA GLU A 152 -29.55 -8.79 -24.63
C GLU A 152 -30.58 -9.50 -25.53
N THR A 153 -30.59 -9.16 -26.82
CA THR A 153 -31.61 -9.61 -27.79
C THR A 153 -31.74 -11.12 -27.94
N ASP A 154 -30.72 -11.88 -27.56
CA ASP A 154 -30.68 -13.34 -27.62
C ASP A 154 -30.80 -14.01 -26.25
N SER A 155 -31.06 -13.25 -25.18
CA SER A 155 -31.13 -13.79 -23.81
C SER A 155 -32.58 -14.04 -23.37
N GLU A 156 -32.94 -15.31 -23.22
CA GLU A 156 -34.24 -15.74 -22.68
C GLU A 156 -34.45 -15.30 -21.22
N ILE A 157 -33.36 -15.07 -20.47
CA ILE A 157 -33.39 -14.68 -19.06
C ILE A 157 -32.75 -13.30 -18.91
N SER A 158 -33.59 -12.32 -18.55
CA SER A 158 -33.14 -10.95 -18.33
C SER A 158 -33.49 -10.46 -16.92
N ALA A 159 -32.59 -9.67 -16.33
CA ALA A 159 -32.83 -9.05 -15.03
C ALA A 159 -33.87 -7.93 -15.16
N THR A 160 -34.98 -8.05 -14.43
CA THR A 160 -36.05 -7.02 -14.39
C THR A 160 -35.84 -6.01 -13.26
N SER A 161 -35.03 -6.35 -12.27
CA SER A 161 -34.73 -5.48 -11.13
C SER A 161 -33.34 -5.77 -10.57
N LEU A 162 -32.76 -4.77 -9.91
CA LEU A 162 -31.49 -4.87 -9.19
C LEU A 162 -31.72 -4.52 -7.72
N ARG A 163 -31.20 -5.34 -6.82
CA ARG A 163 -31.27 -5.12 -5.38
C ARG A 163 -29.91 -4.68 -4.86
N VAL A 164 -29.89 -3.60 -4.09
CA VAL A 164 -28.71 -3.14 -3.35
C VAL A 164 -29.08 -2.86 -1.89
N SER A 165 -28.10 -2.95 -1.01
CA SER A 165 -28.24 -2.67 0.42
C SER A 165 -27.63 -1.32 0.77
N LEU A 166 -28.31 -0.58 1.64
CA LEU A 166 -27.74 0.61 2.30
C LEU A 166 -26.86 0.25 3.51
N ILE A 167 -26.82 -1.03 3.88
CA ILE A 167 -25.94 -1.58 4.91
C ILE A 167 -24.62 -2.00 4.27
N CYS A 168 -23.52 -1.52 4.85
CA CYS A 168 -22.17 -1.85 4.43
C CYS A 168 -21.93 -3.36 4.54
N PRO A 169 -21.47 -4.04 3.48
CA PRO A 169 -21.17 -5.47 3.54
C PRO A 169 -19.97 -5.80 4.44
N LEU A 170 -19.06 -4.84 4.65
CA LEU A 170 -17.86 -5.00 5.50
C LEU A 170 -18.16 -4.73 6.97
N GLY A 171 -18.72 -3.56 7.26
CA GLY A 171 -18.96 -3.10 8.64
C GLY A 171 -20.29 -3.52 9.24
N LYS A 172 -21.22 -4.07 8.43
CA LYS A 172 -22.59 -4.46 8.85
C LYS A 172 -23.39 -3.31 9.49
N VAL A 173 -23.06 -2.07 9.13
CA VAL A 173 -23.71 -0.83 9.59
C VAL A 173 -24.24 -0.03 8.40
N LYS A 174 -25.19 0.90 8.64
CA LYS A 174 -25.66 1.82 7.60
C LYS A 174 -24.50 2.67 7.06
N MET A 175 -24.36 2.73 5.75
CA MET A 175 -23.32 3.53 5.10
C MET A 175 -23.58 5.03 5.27
N SER A 176 -22.55 5.75 5.71
CA SER A 176 -22.48 7.22 5.74
C SER A 176 -21.67 7.74 4.56
N TYR A 177 -20.59 7.05 4.19
CA TYR A 177 -19.74 7.38 3.05
C TYR A 177 -19.69 6.20 2.07
N PRO A 178 -20.75 5.97 1.28
CA PRO A 178 -20.77 4.87 0.31
C PRO A 178 -19.71 5.11 -0.77
N CYS A 179 -18.78 4.17 -0.91
CA CYS A 179 -17.76 4.20 -1.95
C CYS A 179 -17.57 2.83 -2.62
N ARG A 180 -16.93 2.85 -3.79
CA ARG A 180 -16.46 1.68 -4.56
C ARG A 180 -15.33 2.11 -5.49
N SER A 181 -14.50 1.16 -5.94
CA SER A 181 -13.51 1.44 -7.00
C SER A 181 -14.23 1.79 -8.31
N VAL A 182 -13.58 2.61 -9.13
CA VAL A 182 -14.05 2.91 -10.50
C VAL A 182 -14.03 1.68 -11.40
N SER A 183 -13.19 0.68 -11.09
CA SER A 183 -13.10 -0.60 -11.79
C SER A 183 -14.16 -1.61 -11.34
N CYS A 184 -14.95 -1.32 -10.29
CA CYS A 184 -15.98 -2.24 -9.83
C CYS A 184 -17.16 -2.28 -10.81
N ASN A 185 -17.53 -3.49 -11.24
CA ASN A 185 -18.71 -3.72 -12.08
C ASN A 185 -20.00 -3.98 -11.27
N HIS A 186 -19.97 -3.88 -9.94
CA HIS A 186 -21.15 -4.02 -9.07
C HIS A 186 -21.70 -2.67 -8.60
N LEU A 187 -23.00 -2.63 -8.29
CA LEU A 187 -23.66 -1.44 -7.73
C LEU A 187 -23.52 -1.31 -6.21
N GLN A 188 -23.34 -2.42 -5.49
CA GLN A 188 -23.22 -2.41 -4.04
C GLN A 188 -21.97 -1.63 -3.62
N CYS A 189 -22.16 -0.57 -2.83
CA CYS A 189 -21.06 0.17 -2.20
C CYS A 189 -20.67 -0.45 -0.85
N PHE A 190 -19.57 0.04 -0.29
CA PHE A 190 -19.16 -0.19 1.09
C PHE A 190 -18.89 1.13 1.81
N GLU A 191 -18.80 1.07 3.13
CA GLU A 191 -18.46 2.22 3.98
C GLU A 191 -16.96 2.54 3.86
N ALA A 192 -16.65 3.73 3.34
CA ALA A 192 -15.28 4.17 3.11
C ALA A 192 -14.43 4.17 4.39
N ALA A 193 -14.98 4.65 5.51
CA ALA A 193 -14.25 4.73 6.77
C ALA A 193 -13.81 3.34 7.27
N THR A 194 -14.74 2.38 7.26
CA THR A 194 -14.46 0.99 7.62
C THR A 194 -13.43 0.36 6.68
N TYR A 195 -13.54 0.59 5.37
CA TYR A 195 -12.58 0.06 4.42
C TYR A 195 -11.15 0.58 4.66
N LEU A 196 -10.99 1.88 4.94
CA LEU A 196 -9.68 2.48 5.24
C LEU A 196 -9.08 1.94 6.55
N GLN A 197 -9.90 1.77 7.59
CA GLN A 197 -9.47 1.15 8.87
C GLN A 197 -9.03 -0.31 8.69
N LEU A 198 -9.78 -1.08 7.89
CA LEU A 198 -9.41 -2.46 7.58
C LEU A 198 -8.09 -2.53 6.79
N ASN A 199 -7.86 -1.57 5.89
CA ASN A 199 -6.60 -1.49 5.14
C ASN A 199 -5.42 -1.05 6.00
N GLU A 200 -5.62 -0.18 6.98
CA GLU A 200 -4.56 0.14 7.95
C GLU A 200 -4.13 -1.11 8.73
N LYS A 201 -5.10 -1.89 9.22
CA LYS A 201 -4.82 -3.06 10.08
C LYS A 201 -4.34 -4.28 9.31
N TYR A 202 -4.97 -4.59 8.18
CA TYR A 202 -4.76 -5.85 7.47
C TYR A 202 -4.19 -5.66 6.07
N LYS A 203 -4.18 -4.43 5.53
CA LYS A 203 -3.85 -4.13 4.12
C LYS A 203 -4.54 -5.11 3.18
N ILE A 204 -5.86 -5.19 3.29
CA ILE A 204 -6.69 -6.12 2.51
C ILE A 204 -6.61 -5.69 1.05
N ASN A 205 -5.81 -6.41 0.26
CA ASN A 205 -6.04 -6.49 -1.17
C ASN A 205 -7.37 -7.21 -1.35
N ILE A 206 -8.47 -6.45 -1.44
CA ILE A 206 -9.70 -6.97 -2.03
C ILE A 206 -9.35 -7.08 -3.52
N GLN A 207 -8.82 -8.24 -3.91
CA GLN A 207 -8.67 -8.56 -5.32
C GLN A 207 -10.07 -8.57 -5.93
N TYR A 208 -10.24 -7.78 -6.98
CA TYR A 208 -11.42 -7.74 -7.84
C TYR A 208 -11.22 -8.69 -9.01
#